data_AF-A0A6J4KYT8-F1
#
_entry.id   AF-A0A6J4KYT8-F1
#
_cell.length_a   1.000
_cell.length_b   1.000
_cell.length_c   1.000
_cell.angle_alpha   90.00
_cell.angle_beta   90.00
_cell.angle_gamma   90.00
#
_symmetry.space_group_name_H-M   'P 1'
#
loop_
_entity.id
_entity.type
_entity.pdbx_description
1 polymer ?
#
loop_
_entity_poly.entity_id
_entity_poly.type
_entity_poly.pdbx_seq_one_letter_code
_entity_poly.pdbx_strand_id
1 'polypeptide(L)'
;MTPALLFPAALAALAALLLPLLIHLARRSEQKPTVFAALQWLRQKPRPRHRIRFDEWLLLLLRLLLLALLALLWARPVLFGAADREPRIAVVPGVELPRNRSAVTPGNARWLWLSPGFPAVEKDPGDANAPAVGGSVSSLLRELDASLPVGVELTVLVPSELHRVDAQRPVLGRKVDWRVMKGGAPQVPVVPTTAAAPQLSVRYAPGREPSLRYLRAAIAAWQPAGAANGAAAKDVAPMTQPLPPASHQLVWLAPGPVPESVRAWMRAGGVALLDAQAVLTDAPSMVTLWRDAEGRPLAEGAAYGRGRALRLTRSLEPKAMPVLIEADFPQQLRALLAPQPQPPSRVLAATHAPLPGGPVFAPAPKDLQPWLLVLIAMLFVIERWMATGARRRA
;
A
#
# COMPACT_ATOMS: atom_id res chain seq x y z
N MET A 1 19.64 23.89 -10.62
CA MET A 1 19.15 23.66 -9.25
C MET A 1 18.60 24.96 -8.74
N THR A 2 17.41 24.97 -8.13
CA THR A 2 16.77 26.19 -7.63
C THR A 2 16.51 26.06 -6.13
N PRO A 3 17.06 26.93 -5.28
CA PRO A 3 16.77 26.93 -3.85
C PRO A 3 15.40 27.52 -3.56
N ALA A 4 14.73 26.99 -2.53
CA ALA A 4 13.45 27.49 -2.04
C ALA A 4 13.29 27.26 -0.53
N LEU A 5 12.30 27.92 0.08
CA LEU A 5 11.94 27.75 1.49
C LEU A 5 10.52 27.18 1.57
N LEU A 6 10.34 26.07 2.29
CA LEU A 6 8.99 25.52 2.50
C LEU A 6 8.19 26.34 3.52
N PHE A 7 8.88 27.00 4.45
CA PHE A 7 8.26 27.83 5.49
C PHE A 7 8.91 29.23 5.53
N PRO A 8 8.69 30.09 4.53
CA PRO A 8 9.35 31.40 4.44
C PRO A 8 9.03 32.31 5.65
N ALA A 9 7.84 32.17 6.25
CA ALA A 9 7.45 32.93 7.44
C ALA A 9 8.36 32.69 8.66
N ALA A 10 9.03 31.53 8.74
CA ALA A 10 9.96 31.24 9.83
C ALA A 10 11.18 32.19 9.85
N LEU A 11 11.46 32.90 8.75
CA LEU A 11 12.49 33.95 8.73
C LEU A 11 12.19 35.09 9.71
N ALA A 12 10.94 35.26 10.17
CA ALA A 12 10.62 36.19 11.26
C ALA A 12 11.43 35.90 12.54
N ALA A 13 11.88 34.65 12.75
CA ALA A 13 12.76 34.28 13.85
C ALA A 13 14.13 35.00 13.81
N LEU A 14 14.54 35.56 12.66
CA LEU A 14 15.73 36.43 12.57
C LEU A 14 15.62 37.67 13.46
N ALA A 15 14.42 38.07 13.89
CA ALA A 15 14.25 39.12 14.90
C ALA A 15 14.99 38.80 16.22
N ALA A 16 15.21 37.52 16.53
CA ALA A 16 16.00 37.09 17.70
C ALA A 16 17.46 37.59 17.65
N LEU A 17 18.00 37.93 16.48
CA LEU A 17 19.33 38.54 16.32
C LEU A 17 19.44 39.88 17.04
N LEU A 18 18.33 40.60 17.20
CA LEU A 18 18.31 41.86 17.94
C LEU A 18 18.71 41.68 19.40
N LEU A 19 18.39 40.54 20.01
CA LEU A 19 18.66 40.29 21.42
C LEU A 19 20.16 40.35 21.77
N PRO A 20 21.06 39.54 21.16
CA PRO A 20 22.49 39.63 21.45
C PRO A 20 23.11 40.96 21.01
N LEU A 21 22.61 41.59 19.94
CA LEU A 21 23.06 42.92 19.52
C LEU A 21 22.76 43.99 20.59
N LEU A 22 21.51 44.02 21.07
CA LEU A 22 21.07 44.94 22.11
C LEU A 22 21.79 44.69 23.44
N ILE A 23 21.97 43.42 23.83
CA ILE A 23 22.74 43.05 25.04
C ILE A 23 24.19 43.52 24.91
N HIS A 24 24.81 43.33 23.74
CA HIS A 24 26.19 43.76 23.51
C HIS A 24 26.32 45.28 23.58
N LEU A 25 25.37 46.03 23.01
CA LEU A 25 25.35 47.49 23.07
C LEU A 25 25.04 48.03 24.48
N ALA A 26 24.19 47.33 25.24
CA ALA A 26 23.83 47.69 26.61
C ALA A 26 24.91 47.30 27.64
N ARG A 27 25.82 46.39 27.30
CA ARG A 27 26.91 45.95 28.19
C ARG A 27 27.91 47.09 28.39
N ARG A 28 27.70 47.85 29.47
CA ARG A 28 28.68 48.80 29.99
C ARG A 28 29.93 48.04 30.40
N SER A 29 31.11 48.52 30.02
CA SER A 29 32.37 47.97 30.50
C SER A 29 32.42 48.12 32.02
N GLU A 30 32.27 47.02 32.75
CA GLU A 30 32.54 46.99 34.19
C GLU A 30 34.04 47.24 34.39
N GLN A 31 34.40 48.50 34.62
CA GLN A 31 35.72 48.84 35.10
C GLN A 31 35.82 48.31 36.52
N LYS A 32 36.42 47.13 36.70
CA LYS A 32 36.75 46.63 38.04
C LYS A 32 37.72 47.63 38.66
N PRO A 33 37.37 48.30 39.77
CA PRO A 33 38.31 49.18 40.45
C PRO A 33 39.43 48.31 41.00
N THR A 34 40.59 48.35 40.36
CA THR A 34 41.81 47.76 40.91
C THR A 34 42.41 48.73 41.90
N VAL A 35 42.44 48.36 43.18
CA VAL A 35 43.07 49.17 44.22
C VAL A 35 44.58 49.15 43.98
N PHE A 36 45.12 50.25 43.47
CA PHE A 36 46.55 50.40 43.20
C PHE A 36 47.12 51.45 44.14
N ALA A 37 47.94 50.99 45.10
CA ALA A 37 48.42 51.81 46.22
C ALA A 37 49.18 53.08 45.80
N ALA A 38 49.87 53.07 44.66
CA ALA A 38 50.62 54.23 44.19
C ALA A 38 49.75 55.38 43.64
N LEU A 39 48.46 55.14 43.33
CA LEU A 39 47.56 56.17 42.80
C LEU A 39 46.96 57.08 43.89
N GLN A 40 47.11 56.74 45.18
CA GLN A 40 46.55 57.52 46.28
C GLN A 40 47.14 58.95 46.38
N TRP A 41 48.31 59.21 45.77
CA TRP A 41 48.96 60.53 45.74
C TRP A 41 48.70 61.30 44.44
N LEU A 42 48.01 60.71 43.47
CA LEU A 42 47.73 61.30 42.15
C LEU A 42 46.35 62.00 42.14
N ARG A 43 46.32 63.32 42.35
CA ARG A 43 45.10 64.17 42.35
C ARG A 43 44.58 64.51 40.94
N GLN A 44 44.35 63.51 40.08
CA GLN A 44 43.65 63.75 38.81
C GLN A 44 42.33 62.99 38.79
N LYS A 45 41.21 63.71 38.61
CA LYS A 45 39.89 63.12 38.30
C LYS A 45 39.91 62.68 36.83
N PRO A 46 40.01 61.39 36.51
CA PRO A 46 39.98 60.95 35.12
C PRO A 46 38.61 61.28 34.53
N ARG A 47 38.59 61.96 33.38
CA ARG A 47 37.34 62.21 32.64
C ARG A 47 36.82 60.87 32.11
N PRO A 48 35.56 60.49 32.36
CA PRO A 48 35.01 59.24 31.84
C PRO A 48 34.99 59.28 30.31
N ARG A 49 35.94 58.60 29.67
CA ARG A 49 35.94 58.42 28.21
C ARG A 49 35.02 57.25 27.89
N HIS A 50 33.79 57.58 27.53
CA HIS A 50 32.79 56.65 27.01
C HIS A 50 33.16 56.27 25.56
N ARG A 51 33.96 55.21 25.37
CA ARG A 51 34.21 54.64 24.04
C ARG A 51 33.62 53.25 23.99
N ILE A 52 32.72 53.03 23.05
CA ILE A 52 32.18 51.72 22.70
C ILE A 52 33.35 50.91 22.14
N ARG A 53 33.92 49.98 22.92
CA ARG A 53 34.90 49.00 22.45
C ARG A 53 34.17 47.69 22.23
N PHE A 54 34.17 47.23 20.99
CA PHE A 54 33.68 45.92 20.60
C PHE A 54 34.69 44.84 21.00
N ASP A 55 34.76 44.49 22.29
CA ASP A 55 35.48 43.30 22.71
C ASP A 55 34.74 42.05 22.24
N GLU A 56 35.48 41.00 21.84
CA GLU A 56 34.90 39.70 21.43
C GLU A 56 34.00 39.73 20.17
N TRP A 57 34.23 40.64 19.21
CA TRP A 57 33.36 40.77 18.02
C TRP A 57 33.23 39.50 17.17
N LEU A 58 34.28 38.65 17.14
CA LEU A 58 34.22 37.34 16.49
C LEU A 58 33.22 36.40 17.18
N LEU A 59 33.18 36.38 18.52
CA LEU A 59 32.21 35.59 19.30
C LEU A 59 30.78 36.10 19.09
N LEU A 60 30.59 37.42 19.01
CA LEU A 60 29.30 38.01 18.68
C LEU A 60 28.84 37.56 17.29
N LEU A 61 29.72 37.62 16.28
CA LEU A 61 29.42 37.16 14.93
C LEU A 61 29.02 35.68 14.90
N LEU A 62 29.73 34.81 15.64
CA LEU A 62 29.37 33.40 15.74
C LEU A 62 27.98 33.20 16.35
N ARG A 63 27.62 33.94 17.40
CA ARG A 63 26.28 33.87 18.01
C ARG A 63 25.19 34.31 17.05
N LEU A 64 25.42 35.39 16.32
CA LEU A 64 24.49 35.86 15.29
C LEU A 64 24.34 34.83 14.18
N LEU A 65 25.45 34.26 13.71
CA LEU A 65 25.44 33.21 12.69
C LEU A 65 24.67 31.97 13.16
N LEU A 66 24.86 31.53 14.41
CA LEU A 66 24.13 30.40 14.98
C LEU A 66 22.62 30.66 15.04
N LEU A 67 22.20 31.84 15.51
CA LEU A 67 20.78 32.21 15.53
C LEU A 67 20.20 32.33 14.12
N ALA A 68 20.96 32.88 13.18
CA ALA A 68 20.54 32.98 11.78
C ALA A 68 20.37 31.60 11.13
N LEU A 69 21.32 30.68 11.35
CA LEU A 69 21.22 29.31 10.86
C LEU A 69 20.07 28.54 11.53
N LEU A 70 19.78 28.81 12.81
CA LEU A 70 18.63 28.23 13.48
C LEU A 70 17.32 28.75 12.87
N ALA A 71 17.19 30.05 12.61
CA ALA A 71 16.04 30.60 11.90
C ALA A 71 15.91 29.99 10.49
N LEU A 72 17.02 29.80 9.78
CA LEU A 72 17.04 29.14 8.47
C LEU A 72 16.62 27.67 8.57
N LEU A 73 17.06 26.93 9.60
CA LEU A 73 16.66 25.54 9.85
C LEU A 73 15.13 25.43 9.96
N TRP A 74 14.50 26.38 10.67
CA TRP A 74 13.04 26.46 10.80
C TRP A 74 12.33 26.84 9.49
N ALA A 75 12.99 27.58 8.60
CA ALA A 75 12.47 27.91 7.27
C ALA A 75 12.46 26.73 6.28
N ARG A 76 13.07 25.59 6.64
CA ARG A 76 13.17 24.36 5.86
C ARG A 76 13.64 24.62 4.41
N PRO A 77 14.91 24.98 4.21
CA PRO A 77 15.44 25.23 2.89
C PRO A 77 15.57 23.93 2.12
N VAL A 78 15.15 23.98 0.85
CA VAL A 78 15.15 22.83 -0.04
C VAL A 78 15.75 23.19 -1.39
N LEU A 79 16.33 22.19 -2.07
CA LEU A 79 16.87 22.34 -3.43
C LEU A 79 16.04 21.55 -4.43
N PHE A 80 15.45 22.26 -5.39
CA PHE A 80 14.81 21.67 -6.57
C PHE A 80 15.84 21.40 -7.67
N GLY A 81 15.61 20.34 -8.45
CA GLY A 81 16.49 19.96 -9.56
C GLY A 81 17.84 19.39 -9.13
N ALA A 82 18.01 19.09 -7.84
CA ALA A 82 19.12 18.29 -7.31
C ALA A 82 18.86 16.79 -7.57
N ALA A 83 18.63 16.43 -8.84
CA ALA A 83 18.24 15.09 -9.22
C ALA A 83 19.46 14.16 -9.26
N ASP A 84 19.40 13.09 -8.47
CA ASP A 84 20.26 11.93 -8.63
C ASP A 84 19.94 11.27 -9.98
N ARG A 85 20.96 11.14 -10.84
CA ARG A 85 20.86 10.54 -12.17
C ARG A 85 21.34 9.09 -12.21
N GLU A 86 21.66 8.50 -11.06
CA GLU A 86 22.08 7.11 -10.99
C GLU A 86 20.97 6.17 -11.52
N PRO A 87 21.30 5.26 -12.44
CA PRO A 87 20.36 4.24 -12.92
C PRO A 87 19.79 3.41 -11.77
N ARG A 88 18.51 3.03 -11.89
CA ARG A 88 17.77 2.30 -10.86
C ARG A 88 17.45 0.90 -11.34
N ILE A 89 17.71 -0.09 -10.49
CA ILE A 89 17.36 -1.48 -10.75
C ILE A 89 16.35 -1.92 -9.70
N ALA A 90 15.10 -2.14 -10.12
CA ALA A 90 14.05 -2.64 -9.25
C ALA A 90 13.93 -4.16 -9.40
N VAL A 91 13.93 -4.88 -8.29
CA VAL A 91 13.87 -6.35 -8.26
C VAL A 91 12.55 -6.80 -7.65
N VAL A 92 11.73 -7.51 -8.40
CA VAL A 92 10.52 -8.12 -7.87
C VAL A 92 10.92 -9.27 -6.93
N PRO A 93 10.35 -9.36 -5.71
CA PRO A 93 10.58 -10.50 -4.83
C PRO A 93 10.30 -11.85 -5.54
N GLY A 94 11.20 -12.82 -5.37
CA GLY A 94 11.12 -14.13 -6.04
C GLY A 94 11.98 -14.27 -7.29
N VAL A 95 12.71 -13.21 -7.69
CA VAL A 95 13.76 -13.29 -8.72
C VAL A 95 15.05 -13.85 -8.12
N GLU A 96 15.69 -14.78 -8.82
CA GLU A 96 17.06 -15.16 -8.53
C GLU A 96 18.00 -14.04 -8.98
N LEU A 97 18.64 -13.38 -8.02
CA LEU A 97 19.57 -12.30 -8.30
C LEU A 97 20.80 -12.83 -9.07
N PRO A 98 21.21 -12.18 -10.16
CA PRO A 98 22.39 -12.61 -10.90
C PRO A 98 23.65 -12.41 -10.03
N ARG A 99 24.51 -13.45 -9.97
CA ARG A 99 25.80 -13.40 -9.24
C ARG A 99 26.69 -12.26 -9.69
N ASN A 100 26.62 -11.89 -10.97
CA ASN A 100 27.33 -10.75 -11.54
C ASN A 100 26.34 -9.61 -11.87
N ARG A 101 26.28 -8.60 -11.01
CA ARG A 101 25.41 -7.42 -11.18
C ARG A 101 25.79 -6.55 -12.37
N SER A 102 27.09 -6.51 -12.72
CA SER A 102 27.60 -5.71 -13.84
C SER A 102 27.14 -6.24 -15.20
N ALA A 103 26.70 -7.51 -15.27
CA ALA A 103 26.09 -8.08 -16.47
C ALA A 103 24.67 -7.52 -16.73
N VAL A 104 24.00 -6.99 -15.71
CA VAL A 104 22.66 -6.41 -15.84
C VAL A 104 22.74 -4.95 -16.25
N THR A 105 23.62 -4.15 -15.67
CA THR A 105 23.76 -2.74 -16.07
C THR A 105 25.22 -2.30 -15.95
N PRO A 106 25.78 -1.67 -16.99
CA PRO A 106 27.11 -1.09 -16.93
C PRO A 106 27.07 0.20 -16.09
N GLY A 107 27.45 0.13 -14.82
CA GLY A 107 27.64 1.33 -13.99
C GLY A 107 27.25 1.17 -12.53
N ASN A 108 27.35 2.28 -11.79
CA ASN A 108 27.01 2.36 -10.37
C ASN A 108 25.49 2.49 -10.16
N ALA A 109 24.73 1.47 -10.60
CA ALA A 109 23.28 1.46 -10.47
C ALA A 109 22.83 1.13 -9.04
N ARG A 110 21.78 1.78 -8.58
CA ARG A 110 21.21 1.53 -7.25
C ARG A 110 20.12 0.46 -7.33
N TRP A 111 20.36 -0.65 -6.63
CA TRP A 111 19.47 -1.81 -6.58
C TRP A 111 18.45 -1.67 -5.46
N LEU A 112 17.17 -1.85 -5.78
CA LEU A 112 16.03 -1.67 -4.89
C LEU A 112 15.10 -2.87 -5.01
N TRP A 113 14.53 -3.34 -3.91
CA TRP A 113 13.43 -4.30 -3.94
C TRP A 113 12.14 -3.58 -4.34
N LEU A 114 11.34 -4.21 -5.20
CA LEU A 114 9.99 -3.76 -5.52
C LEU A 114 9.02 -4.22 -4.42
N SER A 115 9.14 -3.57 -3.27
CA SER A 115 8.29 -3.72 -2.10
C SER A 115 8.00 -2.34 -1.51
N PRO A 116 7.01 -2.19 -0.61
CA PRO A 116 6.74 -0.91 0.05
C PRO A 116 8.02 -0.31 0.66
N GLY A 117 8.28 0.97 0.36
CA GLY A 117 9.46 1.70 0.83
C GLY A 117 10.76 1.45 0.06
N PHE A 118 10.76 0.60 -0.98
CA PHE A 118 11.91 0.34 -1.87
C PHE A 118 13.25 0.14 -1.15
N PRO A 119 13.37 -0.86 -0.24
CA PRO A 119 14.62 -1.09 0.48
C PRO A 119 15.74 -1.49 -0.49
N ALA A 120 16.98 -1.10 -0.16
CA ALA A 120 18.13 -1.43 -0.99
C ALA A 120 18.41 -2.95 -1.00
N VAL A 121 18.83 -3.48 -2.16
CA VAL A 121 19.25 -4.88 -2.26
C VAL A 121 20.70 -4.99 -1.78
N GLU A 122 20.89 -5.57 -0.60
CA GLU A 122 22.22 -5.83 -0.01
C GLU A 122 23.10 -6.64 -0.96
N LYS A 123 24.43 -6.40 -0.92
CA LYS A 123 25.38 -6.91 -1.92
C LYS A 123 25.54 -8.44 -1.88
N ASP A 124 25.32 -9.08 -0.72
CA ASP A 124 25.43 -10.52 -0.57
C ASP A 124 24.08 -11.23 -0.76
N PRO A 125 23.94 -12.12 -1.77
CA PRO A 125 22.71 -12.84 -2.05
C PRO A 125 22.43 -13.99 -1.06
N GLY A 126 23.29 -14.23 -0.07
CA GLY A 126 23.17 -15.33 0.90
C GLY A 126 22.21 -15.04 2.06
N ASP A 127 22.06 -13.77 2.47
CA ASP A 127 21.29 -13.37 3.66
C ASP A 127 20.12 -12.43 3.35
N ALA A 128 19.92 -12.07 2.08
CA ALA A 128 18.84 -11.19 1.66
C ALA A 128 17.49 -11.92 1.70
N ASN A 129 16.89 -12.02 2.90
CA ASN A 129 15.48 -12.36 3.05
C ASN A 129 14.67 -11.34 2.24
N ALA A 130 14.14 -11.78 1.09
CA ALA A 130 13.28 -10.94 0.27
C ALA A 130 12.12 -10.43 1.13
N PRO A 131 11.83 -9.11 1.12
CA PRO A 131 10.74 -8.57 1.90
C PRO A 131 9.42 -9.25 1.51
N ALA A 132 8.54 -9.42 2.50
CA ALA A 132 7.24 -10.04 2.27
C ALA A 132 6.51 -9.35 1.11
N VAL A 133 5.92 -10.16 0.21
CA VAL A 133 5.20 -9.67 -0.97
C VAL A 133 3.93 -8.94 -0.53
N GLY A 134 4.04 -7.64 -0.29
CA GLY A 134 2.94 -6.74 0.06
C GLY A 134 2.61 -5.81 -1.11
N GLY A 135 1.33 -5.73 -1.49
CA GLY A 135 0.85 -4.83 -2.54
C GLY A 135 0.82 -5.43 -3.95
N SER A 136 0.27 -4.65 -4.89
CA SER A 136 0.26 -4.96 -6.32
C SER A 136 1.56 -4.50 -6.98
N VAL A 137 2.17 -5.38 -7.79
CA VAL A 137 3.38 -5.07 -8.56
C VAL A 137 3.18 -3.82 -9.43
N SER A 138 2.02 -3.72 -10.09
CA SER A 138 1.68 -2.58 -10.97
C SER A 138 1.60 -1.26 -10.20
N SER A 139 1.10 -1.29 -8.96
CA SER A 139 1.05 -0.10 -8.10
C SER A 139 2.43 0.34 -7.64
N LEU A 140 3.27 -0.61 -7.21
CA LEU A 140 4.64 -0.31 -6.77
C LEU A 140 5.51 0.21 -7.91
N LEU A 141 5.29 -0.26 -9.15
CA LEU A 141 5.97 0.29 -10.33
C LEU A 141 5.60 1.74 -10.60
N ARG A 142 4.31 2.09 -10.48
CA ARG A 142 3.85 3.49 -10.63
C ARG A 142 4.42 4.39 -9.53
N GLU A 143 4.44 3.92 -8.29
CA GLU A 143 5.00 4.65 -7.17
C GLU A 143 6.51 4.90 -7.35
N LEU A 144 7.26 3.88 -7.78
CA LEU A 144 8.68 4.01 -8.07
C LEU A 144 8.91 5.00 -9.22
N ASP A 145 8.19 4.86 -10.33
CA ASP A 145 8.28 5.75 -11.49
C ASP A 145 7.99 7.21 -11.12
N ALA A 146 6.99 7.46 -10.28
CA ALA A 146 6.65 8.80 -9.81
C ALA A 146 7.72 9.42 -8.90
N SER A 147 8.45 8.59 -8.13
CA SER A 147 9.50 9.05 -7.22
C SER A 147 10.82 9.41 -7.92
N LEU A 148 11.05 8.88 -9.11
CA LEU A 148 12.33 9.00 -9.79
C LEU A 148 12.40 10.28 -10.65
N PRO A 149 13.53 11.01 -10.63
CA PRO A 149 13.72 12.16 -11.51
C PRO A 149 13.61 11.81 -13.00
N VAL A 150 13.29 12.84 -13.80
CA VAL A 150 13.25 12.74 -15.26
C VAL A 150 14.63 12.40 -15.82
N GLY A 151 14.68 11.42 -16.73
CA GLY A 151 15.92 10.98 -17.39
C GLY A 151 16.70 9.89 -16.64
N VAL A 152 16.23 9.43 -15.48
CA VAL A 152 16.82 8.26 -14.80
C VAL A 152 16.37 6.99 -15.50
N GLU A 153 17.34 6.19 -15.93
CA GLU A 153 17.10 4.85 -16.49
C GLU A 153 16.59 3.90 -15.40
N LEU A 154 15.52 3.17 -15.71
CA LEU A 154 14.91 2.19 -14.83
C LEU A 154 14.90 0.82 -15.48
N THR A 155 15.61 -0.12 -14.86
CA THR A 155 15.60 -1.55 -15.22
C THR A 155 14.80 -2.30 -14.18
N VAL A 156 13.87 -3.15 -14.60
CA VAL A 156 13.04 -3.97 -13.70
C VAL A 156 13.33 -5.43 -13.97
N LEU A 157 13.78 -6.13 -12.92
CA LEU A 157 14.01 -7.56 -12.90
C LEU A 157 12.75 -8.25 -12.36
N VAL A 158 12.14 -9.11 -13.17
CA VAL A 158 10.89 -9.79 -12.84
C VAL A 158 11.01 -11.31 -12.97
N PRO A 159 10.27 -12.10 -12.17
CA PRO A 159 10.16 -13.55 -12.37
C PRO A 159 9.38 -13.86 -13.66
N SER A 160 9.31 -15.13 -14.06
CA SER A 160 8.55 -15.55 -15.25
C SER A 160 7.03 -15.32 -15.10
N GLU A 161 6.51 -15.47 -13.89
CA GLU A 161 5.11 -15.24 -13.54
C GLU A 161 4.98 -14.12 -12.51
N LEU A 162 4.14 -13.12 -12.81
CA LEU A 162 3.81 -12.06 -11.86
C LEU A 162 2.50 -12.37 -11.16
N HIS A 163 2.44 -12.02 -9.87
CA HIS A 163 1.24 -12.12 -9.04
C HIS A 163 0.69 -10.74 -8.66
N ARG A 164 -0.62 -10.64 -8.45
CA ARG A 164 -1.34 -9.44 -8.01
C ARG A 164 -1.10 -8.24 -8.92
N VAL A 165 -1.16 -8.47 -10.23
CA VAL A 165 -1.05 -7.43 -11.25
C VAL A 165 -2.42 -6.81 -11.57
N ASP A 166 -2.40 -5.61 -12.14
CA ASP A 166 -3.59 -5.02 -12.74
C ASP A 166 -4.01 -5.79 -14.01
N ALA A 167 -5.27 -5.68 -14.41
CA ALA A 167 -5.77 -6.27 -15.65
C ALA A 167 -5.13 -5.66 -16.91
N GLN A 168 -4.72 -4.39 -16.83
CA GLN A 168 -4.05 -3.68 -17.91
C GLN A 168 -2.56 -3.53 -17.63
N ARG A 169 -1.76 -3.42 -18.70
CA ARG A 169 -0.33 -3.13 -18.59
C ARG A 169 -0.13 -1.74 -17.95
N PRO A 170 0.74 -1.60 -16.95
CA PRO A 170 0.97 -0.30 -16.33
C PRO A 170 1.57 0.67 -17.36
N VAL A 171 1.06 1.90 -17.38
CA VAL A 171 1.61 2.98 -18.19
C VAL A 171 2.48 3.87 -17.29
N LEU A 172 3.75 4.02 -17.63
CA LEU A 172 4.77 4.74 -16.86
C LEU A 172 5.28 5.95 -17.65
N GLY A 173 5.73 6.97 -16.93
CA GLY A 173 6.28 8.20 -17.52
C GLY A 173 7.59 7.98 -18.29
N ARG A 174 8.27 6.85 -18.06
CA ARG A 174 9.55 6.49 -18.72
C ARG A 174 9.48 5.13 -19.41
N LYS A 175 10.40 4.92 -20.36
CA LYS A 175 10.67 3.59 -20.92
C LYS A 175 11.44 2.77 -19.87
N VAL A 176 10.94 1.57 -19.60
CA VAL A 176 11.54 0.64 -18.64
C VAL A 176 12.25 -0.48 -19.40
N ASP A 177 13.49 -0.79 -18.99
CA ASP A 177 14.17 -2.01 -19.43
C ASP A 177 13.62 -3.20 -18.62
N TRP A 178 12.77 -3.99 -19.25
CA TRP A 178 12.03 -5.07 -18.61
C TRP A 178 12.73 -6.41 -18.86
N ARG A 179 13.30 -7.00 -17.81
CA ARG A 179 14.06 -8.26 -17.92
C ARG A 179 13.44 -9.37 -17.11
N VAL A 180 13.01 -10.40 -17.82
CA VAL A 180 12.51 -11.63 -17.22
C VAL A 180 13.70 -12.48 -16.78
N MET A 181 13.73 -12.82 -15.50
CA MET A 181 14.75 -13.62 -14.85
C MET A 181 14.17 -14.96 -14.41
N LYS A 182 15.03 -15.96 -14.26
CA LYS A 182 14.64 -17.19 -13.58
C LYS A 182 14.35 -16.85 -12.12
N GLY A 183 13.20 -17.30 -11.67
CA GLY A 183 12.67 -16.96 -10.36
C GLY A 183 11.40 -17.74 -10.16
N GLY A 184 11.42 -18.68 -9.24
CA GLY A 184 10.21 -19.38 -8.82
C GLY A 184 9.36 -18.40 -8.05
N ALA A 185 8.17 -18.08 -8.59
CA ALA A 185 7.12 -17.58 -7.72
C ALA A 185 6.99 -18.51 -6.49
N PRO A 186 6.67 -18.01 -5.29
CA PRO A 186 6.29 -18.88 -4.19
C PRO A 186 5.21 -19.82 -4.71
N GLN A 187 5.55 -21.10 -4.81
CA GLN A 187 4.68 -22.14 -5.34
C GLN A 187 3.48 -22.22 -4.40
N VAL A 188 2.44 -21.43 -4.65
CA VAL A 188 1.11 -21.83 -4.20
C VAL A 188 0.80 -23.04 -5.06
N PRO A 189 0.76 -24.26 -4.49
CA PRO A 189 0.59 -25.46 -5.28
C PRO A 189 -0.63 -25.29 -6.16
N VAL A 190 -0.40 -25.31 -7.48
CA VAL A 190 -1.48 -25.42 -8.45
C VAL A 190 -1.98 -26.83 -8.30
N VAL A 191 -2.96 -27.02 -7.43
CA VAL A 191 -3.85 -28.17 -7.53
C VAL A 191 -4.71 -27.85 -8.75
N PRO A 192 -4.56 -28.53 -9.90
CA PRO A 192 -5.58 -28.49 -10.92
C PRO A 192 -6.83 -29.12 -10.29
N THR A 193 -7.64 -28.31 -9.62
CA THR A 193 -8.97 -28.73 -9.22
C THR A 193 -9.75 -28.79 -10.51
N THR A 194 -9.74 -29.94 -11.19
CA THR A 194 -10.90 -30.36 -11.96
C THR A 194 -12.07 -30.16 -11.02
N ALA A 195 -12.84 -29.08 -11.21
CA ALA A 195 -13.86 -28.64 -10.27
C ALA A 195 -14.82 -29.81 -10.04
N ALA A 196 -14.64 -30.52 -8.93
CA ALA A 196 -15.50 -31.62 -8.55
C ALA A 196 -16.95 -31.13 -8.59
N ALA A 197 -17.87 -31.94 -9.11
CA ALA A 197 -19.26 -31.55 -9.20
C ALA A 197 -19.74 -31.09 -7.81
N PRO A 198 -20.43 -29.93 -7.72
CA PRO A 198 -20.87 -29.42 -6.44
C PRO A 198 -21.78 -30.45 -5.74
N GLN A 199 -21.45 -30.80 -4.48
CA GLN A 199 -22.35 -31.57 -3.64
C GLN A 199 -23.41 -30.63 -3.10
N LEU A 200 -24.60 -30.72 -3.67
CA LEU A 200 -25.72 -29.84 -3.37
C LEU A 200 -26.72 -30.52 -2.44
N SER A 201 -26.91 -29.95 -1.26
CA SER A 201 -27.96 -30.36 -0.33
C SER A 201 -29.24 -29.58 -0.63
N VAL A 202 -30.40 -30.23 -0.71
CA VAL A 202 -31.68 -29.54 -0.96
C VAL A 202 -32.63 -29.75 0.22
N ARG A 203 -33.21 -28.66 0.71
CA ARG A 203 -34.23 -28.63 1.76
C ARG A 203 -35.47 -27.93 1.24
N TYR A 204 -36.62 -28.60 1.24
CA TYR A 204 -37.83 -28.08 0.62
C TYR A 204 -39.06 -28.07 1.54
N ALA A 205 -39.96 -27.11 1.31
CA ALA A 205 -41.27 -27.02 1.94
C ALA A 205 -42.32 -27.89 1.23
N PRO A 206 -43.38 -28.34 1.94
CA PRO A 206 -44.58 -28.85 1.30
C PRO A 206 -45.10 -27.85 0.25
N GLY A 207 -45.41 -28.33 -0.96
CA GLY A 207 -45.87 -27.50 -2.08
C GLY A 207 -44.75 -26.99 -3.01
N ARG A 208 -43.48 -27.32 -2.75
CA ARG A 208 -42.32 -27.01 -3.62
C ARG A 208 -41.79 -28.24 -4.38
N GLU A 209 -42.52 -29.35 -4.39
CA GLU A 209 -42.18 -30.57 -5.11
C GLU A 209 -42.06 -30.37 -6.64
N PRO A 210 -42.88 -29.54 -7.32
CA PRO A 210 -42.72 -29.28 -8.75
C PRO A 210 -41.37 -28.63 -9.08
N SER A 211 -40.93 -27.67 -8.26
CA SER A 211 -39.62 -27.00 -8.38
C SER A 211 -38.44 -27.96 -8.24
N LEU A 212 -38.62 -29.00 -7.42
CA LEU A 212 -37.59 -29.99 -7.15
C LEU A 212 -37.20 -30.82 -8.39
N ARG A 213 -38.15 -31.01 -9.32
CA ARG A 213 -37.91 -31.75 -10.57
C ARG A 213 -36.80 -31.11 -11.40
N TYR A 214 -36.81 -29.78 -11.53
CA TYR A 214 -35.82 -29.04 -12.33
C TYR A 214 -34.45 -29.03 -11.65
N LEU A 215 -34.40 -28.90 -10.32
CA LEU A 215 -33.14 -28.99 -9.59
C LEU A 215 -32.53 -30.39 -9.69
N ARG A 216 -33.34 -31.45 -9.56
CA ARG A 216 -32.87 -32.83 -9.76
C ARG A 216 -32.31 -33.04 -11.16
N ALA A 217 -32.97 -32.50 -12.18
CA ALA A 217 -32.49 -32.56 -13.56
C ALA A 217 -31.15 -31.81 -13.74
N ALA A 218 -31.02 -30.60 -13.17
CA ALA A 218 -29.77 -29.84 -13.23
C ALA A 218 -28.61 -30.54 -12.50
N ILE A 219 -28.86 -31.09 -11.31
CA ILE A 219 -27.89 -31.86 -10.54
C ILE A 219 -27.45 -33.12 -11.32
N ALA A 220 -28.38 -33.81 -11.98
CA ALA A 220 -28.09 -34.98 -12.80
C ALA A 220 -27.20 -34.61 -14.01
N ALA A 221 -27.45 -33.45 -14.64
CA ALA A 221 -26.65 -32.96 -15.76
C ALA A 221 -25.19 -32.63 -15.40
N TRP A 222 -24.87 -32.46 -14.11
CA TRP A 222 -23.49 -32.22 -13.65
C TRP A 222 -22.66 -33.48 -13.43
N GLN A 223 -23.30 -34.65 -13.41
CA GLN A 223 -22.62 -35.92 -13.16
C GLN A 223 -21.89 -36.38 -14.44
N PRO A 224 -20.67 -36.93 -14.32
CA PRO A 224 -19.97 -37.49 -15.48
C PRO A 224 -20.78 -38.67 -16.05
N ALA A 225 -20.75 -38.81 -17.38
CA ALA A 225 -21.44 -39.90 -18.07
C ALA A 225 -20.98 -41.26 -17.50
N GLY A 226 -21.92 -42.01 -16.91
CA GLY A 226 -21.66 -43.31 -16.28
C GLY A 226 -21.60 -43.31 -14.74
N ALA A 227 -21.66 -42.16 -14.08
CA ALA A 227 -21.87 -42.12 -12.63
C ALA A 227 -23.29 -42.62 -12.29
N ALA A 228 -23.41 -43.51 -11.30
CA ALA A 228 -24.71 -44.00 -10.86
C ALA A 228 -25.61 -42.82 -10.46
N ASN A 229 -26.81 -42.74 -11.04
CA ASN A 229 -27.84 -41.70 -10.85
C ASN A 229 -28.27 -41.45 -9.39
N GLY A 230 -27.69 -42.16 -8.41
CA GLY A 230 -28.06 -42.13 -7.00
C GLY A 230 -27.13 -41.37 -6.05
N ALA A 231 -25.95 -40.89 -6.47
CA ALA A 231 -25.04 -40.22 -5.52
C ALA A 231 -25.45 -38.78 -5.20
N ALA A 232 -25.95 -38.04 -6.20
CA ALA A 232 -26.29 -36.62 -6.07
C ALA A 232 -27.73 -36.34 -5.57
N ALA A 233 -28.60 -37.36 -5.60
CA ALA A 233 -29.98 -37.28 -5.11
C ALA A 233 -30.15 -37.68 -3.64
N LYS A 234 -29.07 -38.07 -2.94
CA LYS A 234 -29.13 -38.62 -1.57
C LYS A 234 -29.41 -37.61 -0.47
N ASP A 235 -29.20 -36.31 -0.72
CA ASP A 235 -29.39 -35.26 0.29
C ASP A 235 -30.48 -34.25 -0.09
N VAL A 236 -31.59 -34.79 -0.58
CA VAL A 236 -32.82 -34.06 -0.85
C VAL A 236 -33.85 -34.44 0.21
N ALA A 237 -34.23 -33.48 1.06
CA ALA A 237 -35.05 -33.74 2.23
C ALA A 237 -36.05 -32.62 2.53
N PRO A 238 -37.11 -32.88 3.31
CA PRO A 238 -37.96 -31.83 3.86
C PRO A 238 -37.16 -30.82 4.69
N MET A 239 -37.65 -29.57 4.77
CA MET A 239 -36.97 -28.48 5.50
C MET A 239 -36.73 -28.76 6.99
N THR A 240 -37.47 -29.70 7.58
CA THR A 240 -37.39 -30.08 8.98
C THR A 240 -36.18 -30.97 9.29
N GLN A 241 -35.55 -31.55 8.27
CA GLN A 241 -34.39 -32.42 8.46
C GLN A 241 -33.11 -31.59 8.56
N PRO A 242 -32.23 -31.85 9.56
CA PRO A 242 -30.99 -31.12 9.73
C PRO A 242 -30.05 -31.23 8.51
N LEU A 243 -29.16 -30.25 8.37
CA LEU A 243 -28.11 -30.25 7.35
C LEU A 243 -26.99 -31.24 7.70
N PRO A 244 -26.48 -32.03 6.75
CA PRO A 244 -25.33 -32.85 7.00
C PRO A 244 -24.07 -31.98 7.19
N PRO A 245 -23.13 -32.41 8.04
CA PRO A 245 -21.96 -31.61 8.41
C PRO A 245 -20.99 -31.35 7.25
N ALA A 246 -21.00 -32.18 6.21
CA ALA A 246 -20.12 -32.06 5.03
C ALA A 246 -20.69 -31.16 3.91
N SER A 247 -21.85 -30.53 4.14
CA SER A 247 -22.53 -29.72 3.12
C SER A 247 -21.84 -28.36 2.97
N HIS A 248 -21.30 -28.07 1.78
CA HIS A 248 -20.74 -26.77 1.45
C HIS A 248 -21.73 -25.88 0.67
N GLN A 249 -22.73 -26.48 0.02
CA GLN A 249 -23.74 -25.79 -0.77
C GLN A 249 -25.14 -26.30 -0.45
N LEU A 250 -26.08 -25.37 -0.22
CA LEU A 250 -27.45 -25.65 0.16
C LEU A 250 -28.43 -24.96 -0.79
N VAL A 251 -29.51 -25.62 -1.18
CA VAL A 251 -30.71 -24.98 -1.71
C VAL A 251 -31.82 -25.07 -0.69
N TRP A 252 -32.29 -23.92 -0.23
CA TRP A 252 -33.38 -23.78 0.73
C TRP A 252 -34.65 -23.33 0.00
N LEU A 253 -35.46 -24.30 -0.43
CA LEU A 253 -36.74 -24.10 -1.11
C LEU A 253 -37.90 -24.03 -0.11
N ALA A 254 -37.93 -23.01 0.72
CA ALA A 254 -39.04 -22.79 1.63
C ALA A 254 -39.37 -21.30 1.76
N PRO A 255 -40.68 -20.94 1.80
CA PRO A 255 -41.10 -19.58 2.08
C PRO A 255 -40.90 -19.23 3.57
N GLY A 256 -40.81 -17.94 3.86
CA GLY A 256 -40.76 -17.42 5.23
C GLY A 256 -39.34 -17.26 5.79
N PRO A 257 -39.20 -17.01 7.12
CA PRO A 257 -37.93 -16.68 7.73
C PRO A 257 -36.95 -17.87 7.67
N VAL A 258 -35.74 -17.62 7.17
CA VAL A 258 -34.67 -18.62 7.13
C VAL A 258 -34.24 -18.97 8.56
N PRO A 259 -34.22 -20.26 8.97
CA PRO A 259 -33.87 -20.67 10.34
C PRO A 259 -32.47 -20.23 10.77
N GLU A 260 -32.27 -19.98 12.06
CA GLU A 260 -30.98 -19.51 12.59
C GLU A 260 -29.85 -20.52 12.36
N SER A 261 -30.12 -21.82 12.37
CA SER A 261 -29.13 -22.86 12.06
C SER A 261 -28.55 -22.71 10.65
N VAL A 262 -29.41 -22.41 9.66
CA VAL A 262 -29.01 -22.17 8.27
C VAL A 262 -28.23 -20.86 8.16
N ARG A 263 -28.69 -19.81 8.86
CA ARG A 263 -28.00 -18.51 8.88
C ARG A 263 -26.61 -18.59 9.50
N ALA A 264 -26.47 -19.28 10.64
CA ALA A 264 -25.19 -19.51 11.30
C ALA A 264 -24.24 -20.33 10.41
N TRP A 265 -24.74 -21.39 9.76
CA TRP A 265 -23.98 -22.18 8.80
C TRP A 265 -23.49 -21.35 7.60
N MET A 266 -24.34 -20.49 7.02
CA MET A 266 -23.91 -19.57 5.96
C MET A 266 -22.82 -18.62 6.44
N ARG A 267 -22.98 -18.01 7.63
CA ARG A 267 -21.96 -17.11 8.20
C ARG A 267 -20.62 -17.81 8.43
N ALA A 268 -20.61 -19.11 8.72
CA ALA A 268 -19.42 -19.92 8.92
C ALA A 268 -18.66 -20.23 7.61
N GLY A 269 -19.26 -20.01 6.43
CA GLY A 269 -18.63 -20.28 5.13
C GLY A 269 -19.52 -20.99 4.11
N GLY A 270 -20.75 -21.37 4.48
CA GLY A 270 -21.70 -22.03 3.58
C GLY A 270 -22.23 -21.13 2.46
N VAL A 271 -22.59 -21.73 1.33
CA VAL A 271 -23.28 -21.06 0.22
C VAL A 271 -24.71 -21.55 0.15
N ALA A 272 -25.70 -20.68 0.38
CA ALA A 272 -27.11 -21.05 0.24
C ALA A 272 -27.79 -20.34 -0.93
N LEU A 273 -28.59 -21.07 -1.69
CA LEU A 273 -29.59 -20.55 -2.64
C LEU A 273 -30.98 -20.61 -2.01
N LEU A 274 -31.56 -19.46 -1.75
CA LEU A 274 -32.84 -19.28 -1.07
C LEU A 274 -34.00 -19.14 -2.08
N ASP A 275 -35.16 -19.68 -1.72
CA ASP A 275 -36.44 -19.47 -2.43
C ASP A 275 -36.76 -17.98 -2.58
N ALA A 276 -37.56 -17.63 -3.60
CA ALA A 276 -37.98 -16.25 -3.81
C ALA A 276 -38.83 -15.67 -2.68
N GLN A 277 -39.51 -16.53 -1.93
CA GLN A 277 -40.33 -16.12 -0.79
C GLN A 277 -39.61 -16.30 0.56
N ALA A 278 -38.30 -16.63 0.55
CA ALA A 278 -37.51 -16.74 1.76
C ALA A 278 -37.11 -15.34 2.28
N VAL A 279 -37.23 -15.15 3.58
CA VAL A 279 -36.90 -13.89 4.27
C VAL A 279 -35.65 -14.11 5.12
N LEU A 280 -34.60 -13.37 4.78
CA LEU A 280 -33.37 -13.32 5.57
C LEU A 280 -33.44 -12.08 6.46
N THR A 281 -33.62 -12.27 7.77
CA THR A 281 -33.85 -11.17 8.74
C THR A 281 -32.70 -10.16 8.78
N ASP A 282 -31.46 -10.61 8.59
CA ASP A 282 -30.25 -9.77 8.56
C ASP A 282 -29.68 -9.66 7.13
N ALA A 283 -30.54 -9.53 6.12
CA ALA A 283 -30.11 -9.57 4.73
C ALA A 283 -29.08 -8.46 4.40
N PRO A 284 -27.90 -8.82 3.85
CA PRO A 284 -26.96 -7.84 3.31
C PRO A 284 -27.51 -7.24 2.02
N SER A 285 -26.94 -6.13 1.56
CA SER A 285 -27.27 -5.54 0.25
C SER A 285 -26.93 -6.52 -0.86
N MET A 286 -27.96 -7.11 -1.48
CA MET A 286 -27.81 -8.09 -2.55
C MET A 286 -27.65 -7.40 -3.90
N VAL A 287 -26.76 -7.94 -4.74
CA VAL A 287 -26.57 -7.50 -6.12
C VAL A 287 -27.13 -8.55 -7.07
N THR A 288 -27.65 -8.14 -8.22
CA THR A 288 -28.11 -9.07 -9.24
C THR A 288 -26.92 -9.84 -9.83
N LEU A 289 -26.93 -11.17 -9.70
CA LEU A 289 -25.88 -12.05 -10.21
C LEU A 289 -26.28 -12.78 -11.49
N TRP A 290 -27.58 -12.94 -11.74
CA TRP A 290 -28.10 -13.63 -12.92
C TRP A 290 -29.35 -12.94 -13.43
N ARG A 291 -29.44 -12.77 -14.75
CA ARG A 291 -30.53 -12.12 -15.49
C ARG A 291 -31.06 -13.03 -16.59
N ASP A 292 -32.32 -12.87 -16.97
CA ASP A 292 -32.90 -13.48 -18.17
C ASP A 292 -32.45 -12.75 -19.45
N ALA A 293 -32.84 -13.28 -20.61
CA ALA A 293 -32.52 -12.71 -21.92
C ALA A 293 -33.03 -11.27 -22.07
N GLU A 294 -34.12 -10.91 -21.38
CA GLU A 294 -34.70 -9.58 -21.34
C GLU A 294 -34.07 -8.67 -20.28
N GLY A 295 -33.01 -9.11 -19.59
CA GLY A 295 -32.25 -8.33 -18.62
C GLY A 295 -32.89 -8.21 -17.23
N ARG A 296 -34.00 -8.90 -16.98
CA ARG A 296 -34.68 -8.90 -15.67
C ARG A 296 -33.95 -9.84 -14.71
N PRO A 297 -33.87 -9.51 -13.41
CA PRO A 297 -33.12 -10.31 -12.45
C PRO A 297 -33.81 -11.67 -12.20
N LEU A 298 -33.01 -12.74 -12.18
CA LEU A 298 -33.42 -14.11 -11.82
C LEU A 298 -32.83 -14.58 -10.49
N ALA A 299 -31.59 -14.16 -10.19
CA ALA A 299 -30.96 -14.39 -8.90
C ALA A 299 -30.13 -13.19 -8.44
N GLU A 300 -30.17 -12.95 -7.15
CA GLU A 300 -29.39 -11.95 -6.43
C GLU A 300 -28.46 -12.64 -5.44
N GLY A 301 -27.40 -11.97 -5.03
CA GLY A 301 -26.54 -12.51 -4.00
C GLY A 301 -25.63 -11.49 -3.34
N ALA A 302 -25.10 -11.87 -2.19
CA ALA A 302 -24.17 -11.08 -1.41
C ALA A 302 -23.31 -11.97 -0.51
N ALA A 303 -22.19 -11.40 -0.04
CA ALA A 303 -21.40 -12.00 1.02
C ALA A 303 -22.22 -12.00 2.33
N TYR A 304 -22.15 -13.11 3.06
CA TYR A 304 -22.85 -13.27 4.33
C TYR A 304 -21.93 -13.94 5.35
N GLY A 305 -21.29 -13.14 6.21
CA GLY A 305 -20.18 -13.60 7.05
C GLY A 305 -19.01 -14.06 6.18
N ARG A 306 -18.55 -15.30 6.39
CA ARG A 306 -17.52 -15.95 5.56
C ARG A 306 -18.08 -16.69 4.34
N GLY A 307 -19.42 -16.82 4.24
CA GLY A 307 -20.10 -17.52 3.16
C GLY A 307 -20.87 -16.59 2.22
N ARG A 308 -21.85 -17.14 1.51
CA ARG A 308 -22.66 -16.40 0.51
C ARG A 308 -24.14 -16.73 0.68
N ALA A 309 -24.97 -15.70 0.64
CA ALA A 309 -26.42 -15.82 0.50
C ALA A 309 -26.80 -15.46 -0.93
N LEU A 310 -27.46 -16.39 -1.61
CA LEU A 310 -28.04 -16.24 -2.94
C LEU A 310 -29.55 -16.34 -2.80
N ARG A 311 -30.32 -15.54 -3.53
CA ARG A 311 -31.77 -15.56 -3.49
C ARG A 311 -32.33 -15.52 -4.90
N LEU A 312 -33.26 -16.43 -5.22
CA LEU A 312 -34.01 -16.37 -6.47
C LEU A 312 -35.02 -15.22 -6.40
N THR A 313 -35.25 -14.51 -7.49
CA THR A 313 -36.26 -13.43 -7.52
C THR A 313 -37.65 -13.94 -7.90
N ARG A 314 -37.73 -15.17 -8.43
CA ARG A 314 -38.95 -15.83 -8.89
C ARG A 314 -38.97 -17.30 -8.47
N SER A 315 -40.16 -17.88 -8.39
CA SER A 315 -40.31 -19.32 -8.15
C SER A 315 -39.76 -20.15 -9.31
N LEU A 316 -39.22 -21.33 -9.00
CA LEU A 316 -38.67 -22.29 -9.97
C LEU A 316 -39.79 -23.05 -10.72
N GLU A 317 -40.64 -22.31 -11.42
CA GLU A 317 -41.71 -22.84 -12.25
C GLU A 317 -41.54 -22.34 -13.69
N PRO A 318 -41.73 -23.17 -14.73
CA PRO A 318 -41.51 -22.74 -16.12
C PRO A 318 -42.32 -21.51 -16.52
N LYS A 319 -43.52 -21.34 -15.94
CA LYS A 319 -44.37 -20.17 -16.19
C LYS A 319 -43.76 -18.86 -15.67
N ALA A 320 -43.02 -18.91 -14.55
CA ALA A 320 -42.41 -17.74 -13.92
C ALA A 320 -40.94 -17.54 -14.33
N MET A 321 -40.26 -18.64 -14.63
CA MET A 321 -38.84 -18.70 -14.99
C MET A 321 -38.67 -19.63 -16.22
N PRO A 322 -38.89 -19.11 -17.44
CA PRO A 322 -38.80 -19.90 -18.68
C PRO A 322 -37.43 -20.54 -18.90
N VAL A 323 -36.34 -19.93 -18.40
CA VAL A 323 -34.97 -20.47 -18.53
C VAL A 323 -34.82 -21.89 -17.96
N LEU A 324 -35.72 -22.36 -17.08
CA LEU A 324 -35.68 -23.72 -16.52
C LEU A 324 -35.72 -24.86 -17.54
N ILE A 325 -36.28 -24.60 -18.73
CA ILE A 325 -36.36 -25.57 -19.83
C ILE A 325 -35.27 -25.38 -20.89
N GLU A 326 -34.43 -24.35 -20.75
CA GLU A 326 -33.32 -24.08 -21.66
C GLU A 326 -32.13 -25.00 -21.36
N ALA A 327 -31.34 -25.30 -22.39
CA ALA A 327 -30.25 -26.29 -22.30
C ALA A 327 -29.08 -25.84 -21.41
N ASP A 328 -28.92 -24.53 -21.22
CA ASP A 328 -27.83 -23.91 -20.46
C ASP A 328 -28.16 -23.72 -18.97
N PHE A 329 -29.42 -23.88 -18.56
CA PHE A 329 -29.85 -23.75 -17.16
C PHE A 329 -28.98 -24.50 -16.15
N PRO A 330 -28.63 -25.79 -16.37
CA PRO A 330 -27.75 -26.50 -15.44
C PRO A 330 -26.37 -25.83 -15.33
N GLN A 331 -25.81 -25.31 -16.43
CA GLN A 331 -24.51 -24.65 -16.41
C GLN A 331 -24.57 -23.31 -15.69
N GLN A 332 -25.62 -22.51 -15.93
CA GLN A 332 -25.84 -21.24 -15.27
C GLN A 332 -26.05 -21.41 -13.75
N LEU A 333 -26.85 -22.39 -13.33
CA LEU A 333 -27.05 -22.71 -11.92
C LEU A 333 -25.73 -23.15 -11.25
N ARG A 334 -24.91 -23.96 -11.94
CA ARG A 334 -23.60 -24.37 -11.44
C ARG A 334 -22.66 -23.19 -11.28
N ALA A 335 -22.62 -22.27 -12.25
CA ALA A 335 -21.79 -21.07 -12.20
C ALA A 335 -22.18 -20.15 -11.04
N LEU A 336 -23.48 -20.04 -10.76
CA LEU A 336 -23.99 -19.24 -9.63
C LEU A 336 -23.50 -19.77 -8.28
N LEU A 337 -23.51 -21.10 -8.12
CA LEU A 337 -23.10 -21.81 -6.89
C LEU A 337 -21.59 -22.02 -6.76
N ALA A 338 -20.86 -21.99 -7.88
CA ALA A 338 -19.41 -22.18 -7.89
C ALA A 338 -18.70 -21.14 -7.01
N PRO A 339 -17.57 -21.51 -6.37
CA PRO A 339 -16.67 -20.53 -5.78
C PRO A 339 -16.32 -19.52 -6.86
N GLN A 340 -16.48 -18.22 -6.56
CA GLN A 340 -16.06 -17.19 -7.50
C GLN A 340 -14.57 -17.38 -7.77
N PRO A 341 -14.14 -17.54 -9.04
CA PRO A 341 -12.72 -17.64 -9.34
C PRO A 341 -12.06 -16.39 -8.77
N GLN A 342 -10.99 -16.58 -7.99
CA GLN A 342 -10.16 -15.44 -7.60
C GLN A 342 -9.77 -14.75 -8.91
N PRO A 343 -9.94 -13.41 -9.01
CA PRO A 343 -9.61 -12.70 -10.24
C PRO A 343 -8.20 -13.11 -10.66
N PRO A 344 -7.95 -13.35 -11.96
CA PRO A 344 -6.67 -13.84 -12.45
C PRO A 344 -5.59 -12.86 -12.04
N SER A 345 -4.95 -13.17 -10.93
CA SER A 345 -3.89 -12.35 -10.34
C SER A 345 -2.55 -12.75 -10.93
N ARG A 346 -2.53 -13.66 -11.92
CA ARG A 346 -1.32 -14.19 -12.54
C ARG A 346 -1.24 -13.80 -14.00
N VAL A 347 -0.07 -13.33 -14.42
CA VAL A 347 0.23 -13.04 -15.82
C VAL A 347 1.66 -13.45 -16.13
N LEU A 348 1.92 -13.86 -17.37
CA LEU A 348 3.28 -14.04 -17.86
C LEU A 348 3.98 -12.69 -17.91
N ALA A 349 5.09 -12.56 -17.20
CA ALA A 349 5.82 -11.30 -17.08
C ALA A 349 6.26 -10.76 -18.45
N ALA A 350 6.58 -11.66 -19.39
CA ALA A 350 6.95 -11.30 -20.77
C ALA A 350 5.85 -10.50 -21.50
N THR A 351 4.57 -10.74 -21.16
CA THR A 351 3.42 -10.08 -21.80
C THR A 351 2.95 -8.82 -21.06
N HIS A 352 3.48 -8.56 -19.86
CA HIS A 352 3.02 -7.50 -18.97
C HIS A 352 4.04 -6.36 -18.80
N ALA A 353 4.98 -6.22 -19.73
CA ALA A 353 5.95 -5.13 -19.71
C ALA A 353 5.24 -3.76 -19.72
N PRO A 354 5.66 -2.77 -18.91
CA PRO A 354 5.03 -1.46 -18.88
C PRO A 354 5.05 -0.74 -20.24
N LEU A 355 4.05 0.11 -20.48
CA LEU A 355 3.99 1.00 -21.63
C LEU A 355 4.53 2.39 -21.25
N PRO A 356 5.29 3.08 -22.13
CA PRO A 356 5.67 4.47 -21.90
C PRO A 356 4.50 5.43 -22.15
N GLY A 357 4.65 6.69 -21.75
CA GLY A 357 3.68 7.76 -22.01
C GLY A 357 2.70 8.04 -20.86
N GLY A 358 3.03 7.56 -19.66
CA GLY A 358 2.28 7.84 -18.44
C GLY A 358 2.56 9.24 -17.88
N PRO A 359 1.86 9.62 -16.79
CA PRO A 359 2.09 10.90 -16.13
C PRO A 359 3.52 10.98 -15.57
N VAL A 360 4.14 12.15 -15.72
CA VAL A 360 5.47 12.45 -15.17
C VAL A 360 5.29 13.41 -14.00
N PHE A 361 5.92 13.09 -12.87
CA PHE A 361 5.83 13.89 -11.65
C PHE A 361 7.14 14.65 -11.42
N ALA A 362 7.03 15.85 -10.83
CA ALA A 362 8.21 16.59 -10.44
C ALA A 362 8.90 15.88 -9.27
N PRO A 363 10.23 15.69 -9.31
CA PRO A 363 10.94 15.02 -8.22
C PRO A 363 10.80 15.80 -6.91
N ALA A 364 10.73 15.07 -5.80
CA ALA A 364 10.71 15.68 -4.48
C ALA A 364 11.97 16.54 -4.27
N PRO A 365 11.85 17.73 -3.67
CA PRO A 365 12.99 18.60 -3.44
C PRO A 365 13.92 18.00 -2.39
N LYS A 366 15.23 18.25 -2.54
CA LYS A 366 16.25 17.76 -1.60
C LYS A 366 16.23 18.62 -0.33
N ASP A 367 15.97 17.99 0.81
CA ASP A 367 16.00 18.66 2.12
C ASP A 367 17.45 18.97 2.55
N LEU A 368 17.71 20.23 2.92
CA LEU A 368 19.02 20.69 3.39
C LEU A 368 19.14 20.68 4.92
N GLN A 369 18.06 20.42 5.66
CA GLN A 369 18.07 20.42 7.13
C GLN A 369 19.15 19.52 7.75
N PRO A 370 19.41 18.28 7.28
CA PRO A 370 20.44 17.44 7.89
C PRO A 370 21.84 18.06 7.80
N TRP A 371 22.18 18.66 6.66
CA TRP A 371 23.45 19.35 6.46
C TRP A 371 23.55 20.63 7.30
N LEU A 372 22.45 21.37 7.43
CA LEU A 372 22.38 22.54 8.31
C LEU A 372 22.55 22.17 9.78
N LEU A 373 21.98 21.07 10.24
CA LEU A 373 22.17 20.59 11.62
C LEU A 373 23.63 20.29 11.91
N VAL A 374 24.32 19.61 11.00
CA VAL A 374 25.77 19.34 11.13
C VAL A 374 26.57 20.65 11.19
N LEU A 375 26.26 21.61 10.31
CA LEU A 375 26.90 22.92 10.30
C LEU A 375 26.65 23.70 11.59
N ILE A 376 25.42 23.72 12.09
CA ILE A 376 25.05 24.37 13.36
C ILE A 376 25.80 23.72 14.52
N ALA A 377 25.83 22.40 14.60
CA ALA A 377 26.55 21.67 15.64
C ALA A 377 28.06 22.00 15.63
N MET A 378 28.68 22.01 14.44
CA MET A 378 30.08 22.38 14.27
C MET A 378 30.35 23.82 14.75
N LEU A 379 29.53 24.79 14.32
CA LEU A 379 29.66 26.19 14.72
C LEU A 379 29.43 26.39 16.22
N PHE A 380 28.51 25.63 16.83
CA PHE A 380 28.25 25.68 18.26
C PHE A 380 29.44 25.19 19.08
N VAL A 381 30.11 24.12 18.65
CA VAL A 381 31.35 23.64 19.28
C VAL A 381 32.45 24.71 19.18
N ILE A 382 32.59 25.36 18.03
CA ILE A 382 33.57 26.44 17.83
C ILE A 382 33.25 27.64 18.74
N GLU A 383 31.98 28.07 18.81
CA GLU A 383 31.55 29.13 19.72
C GLU A 383 31.87 28.79 21.16
N ARG A 384 31.54 27.56 21.60
CA ARG A 384 31.76 27.12 22.96
C ARG A 384 33.25 27.07 23.31
N TRP A 385 34.09 26.63 22.38
CA TRP A 385 35.54 26.60 22.54
C TRP A 385 36.14 28.01 22.67
N MET A 386 35.74 28.95 21.81
CA MET A 386 36.18 30.35 21.90
C MET A 386 35.71 31.02 23.21
N ALA A 387 34.46 30.79 23.61
CA ALA A 387 33.87 31.41 24.81
C ALA A 387 34.50 30.90 26.12
N THR A 388 34.94 29.65 26.14
CA THR A 388 35.65 29.04 27.28
C THR A 388 37.14 29.39 27.30
N GLY A 389 37.77 29.52 26.13
CA GLY A 389 39.16 29.93 25.99
C GLY A 389 39.43 31.39 26.39
N ALA A 390 38.50 32.31 26.08
CA ALA A 390 38.62 33.73 26.44
C ALA A 390 38.73 33.97 27.95
N ARG A 391 38.08 33.13 28.79
CA ARG A 391 38.15 33.24 30.26
C ARG A 391 39.50 32.86 30.86
N ARG A 392 40.40 32.19 30.11
CA ARG A 392 41.74 31.82 30.60
C ARG A 392 42.82 32.88 30.35
N ARG A 393 42.50 33.96 29.62
CA ARG A 393 43.47 35.01 29.26
C ARG A 393 43.22 36.36 29.94
N ALA A 394 42.24 36.45 30.85
CA ALA A 394 41.87 37.68 31.56
C ALA A 394 42.39 37.71 33.00
#